data_AF-A0A7L4R248-F1
#
_entry.id   AF-A0A7L4R248-F1
#
_cell.length_a   1.000
_cell.length_b   1.000
_cell.length_c   1.000
_cell.angle_alpha   90.00
_cell.angle_beta   90.00
_cell.angle_gamma   90.00
#
_symmetry.space_group_name_H-M   'P 1'
#
loop_
_entity.id
_entity.type
_entity.pdbx_description
1 polymer ?
#
loop_
_entity_poly.entity_id
_entity_poly.type
_entity_poly.pdbx_seq_one_letter_code
_entity_poly.pdbx_strand_id
1 'polypeptide(L)' 'ENLREELADCCAWIGALANLFDIDLEAAFLEKYPLVCPTCEKNPCICTD' A
#
# COMPACT_ATOMS: atom_id res chain seq x y z
N GLU A 1 -4.85 21.53 -9.62
CA GLU A 1 -5.18 21.15 -8.24
C GLU A 1 -3.93 21.02 -7.38
N ASN A 2 -4.08 20.85 -6.07
CA ASN A 2 -2.99 20.53 -5.14
C ASN A 2 -2.65 19.03 -5.23
N LEU A 3 -1.37 18.66 -5.37
CA LEU A 3 -0.95 17.25 -5.44
C LEU A 3 -1.47 16.40 -4.24
N ARG A 4 -1.64 17.02 -3.07
CA ARG A 4 -2.19 16.33 -1.89
C ARG A 4 -3.64 15.92 -2.08
N GLU A 5 -4.44 16.75 -2.75
CA GLU A 5 -5.85 16.49 -3.05
C GLU A 5 -5.96 15.36 -4.08
N GLU A 6 -5.19 15.43 -5.16
CA GLU A 6 -5.18 14.38 -6.19
C GLU A 6 -4.81 12.99 -5.63
N LEU A 7 -3.82 12.94 -4.72
CA LEU A 7 -3.46 11.69 -4.05
C LEU A 7 -4.57 11.18 -3.11
N ALA A 8 -5.29 12.09 -2.45
CA ALA A 8 -6.43 11.73 -1.60
C ALA A 8 -7.59 11.18 -2.43
N ASP A 9 -7.88 11.78 -3.59
CA ASP A 9 -8.93 11.34 -4.50
C ASP A 9 -8.60 9.96 -5.11
N CYS A 10 -7.35 9.74 -5.52
CA CYS A 10 -6.89 8.40 -5.93
C CYS A 10 -7.12 7.36 -4.83
N CYS A 11 -6.76 7.69 -3.58
CA CYS A 11 -6.93 6.79 -2.44
C CYS A 11 -8.42 6.49 -2.17
N ALA A 12 -9.29 7.51 -2.26
CA ALA A 12 -10.74 7.35 -2.09
C ALA A 12 -11.32 6.38 -3.13
N TRP A 13 -10.91 6.47 -4.39
CA TRP A 13 -11.35 5.55 -5.45
C TRP A 13 -10.83 4.13 -5.27
N ILE A 14 -9.60 3.95 -4.76
CA ILE A 14 -9.09 2.62 -4.39
C ILE A 14 -9.95 2.02 -3.27
N GLY A 15 -10.29 2.79 -2.24
CA GLY A 15 -11.17 2.35 -1.16
C GLY A 15 -12.58 2.01 -1.65
N ALA A 16 -13.13 2.80 -2.58
CA ALA A 16 -14.43 2.51 -3.18
C ALA A 16 -14.43 1.18 -3.95
N LEU A 17 -13.36 0.88 -4.70
CA LEU A 17 -13.20 -0.40 -5.38
C LEU A 17 -13.06 -1.55 -4.39
N ALA A 18 -12.26 -1.39 -3.33
CA ALA A 18 -12.11 -2.42 -2.30
C ALA A 18 -13.46 -2.78 -1.66
N ASN A 19 -14.27 -1.78 -1.31
CA ASN A 19 -15.63 -1.99 -0.78
C ASN A 19 -16.55 -2.67 -1.80
N LEU A 20 -16.49 -2.28 -3.08
CA LEU A 20 -17.32 -2.85 -4.14
C LEU A 20 -17.08 -4.35 -4.35
N PHE A 21 -15.83 -4.79 -4.18
CA PHE A 21 -15.41 -6.17 -4.38
C PHE A 21 -15.24 -6.97 -3.09
N ASP A 22 -15.64 -6.41 -1.93
CA ASP A 22 -15.49 -7.02 -0.61
C ASP A 22 -14.04 -7.45 -0.30
N ILE A 23 -13.08 -6.58 -0.66
CA ILE A 23 -11.65 -6.78 -0.44
C ILE A 23 -11.23 -6.03 0.82
N ASP A 24 -10.61 -6.74 1.76
CA ASP A 24 -9.85 -6.13 2.85
C ASP A 24 -8.56 -5.50 2.27
N LEU A 25 -8.60 -4.18 2.08
CA LEU A 25 -7.50 -3.43 1.48
C LEU A 25 -6.23 -3.45 2.35
N GLU A 26 -6.37 -3.50 3.68
CA GLU A 26 -5.22 -3.55 4.59
C GLU A 26 -4.53 -4.92 4.49
N ALA A 27 -5.31 -5.99 4.55
CA ALA A 27 -4.78 -7.35 4.39
C ALA A 27 -4.10 -7.53 3.03
N ALA A 28 -4.72 -7.07 1.94
CA ALA A 28 -4.14 -7.14 0.59
C ALA A 28 -2.84 -6.32 0.47
N PHE A 29 -2.75 -5.17 1.14
CA PHE A 29 -1.53 -4.38 1.17
C PHE A 29 -0.41 -5.10 1.92
N LEU A 30 -0.70 -5.65 3.11
CA LEU A 30 0.28 -6.36 3.94
C LEU A 30 0.74 -7.68 3.31
N GLU A 31 -0.11 -8.38 2.58
CA GLU A 31 0.29 -9.56 1.81
C GLU A 31 1.36 -9.22 0.77
N LYS A 32 1.19 -8.10 0.06
CA LYS A 32 2.15 -7.64 -0.95
C LYS A 32 3.38 -6.96 -0.35
N TYR A 33 3.20 -6.25 0.75
CA TYR A 33 4.22 -5.48 1.44
C TYR A 33 4.27 -5.87 2.93
N PRO A 34 4.84 -7.04 3.28
CA PRO A 34 4.80 -7.61 4.62
C PRO A 34 5.76 -6.93 5.62
N LEU A 35 5.93 -5.62 5.50
CA LEU A 35 6.79 -4.80 6.35
C LEU A 35 8.25 -5.29 6.39
N VAL A 36 8.72 -5.94 5.33
CA VAL A 36 10.13 -6.31 5.16
C VAL A 36 10.65 -5.72 3.85
N CYS A 37 11.97 -5.54 3.76
CA CYS A 37 12.60 -5.16 2.51
C CYS A 37 12.27 -6.22 1.43
N PRO A 38 11.80 -5.82 0.23
CA PRO A 38 11.50 -6.78 -0.84
C PRO A 38 12.76 -7.46 -1.41
N THR A 39 13.96 -6.97 -1.07
CA THR A 39 15.24 -7.51 -1.53
C THR A 39 15.88 -8.44 -0.51
N CYS A 40 16.01 -8.00 0.76
CA CYS A 40 16.69 -8.80 1.80
C CYS A 40 15.73 -9.49 2.78
N GLU A 41 14.42 -9.25 2.68
CA GLU A 41 13.37 -9.84 3.52
C GLU A 41 13.59 -9.60 5.03
N LYS A 42 14.36 -8.57 5.40
CA LYS A 42 14.60 -8.15 6.78
C LYS A 42 13.85 -6.86 7.12
N ASN A 43 13.50 -6.76 8.40
CA ASN A 43 13.08 -5.52 9.05
C ASN A 43 13.81 -5.41 10.41
N PRO A 44 14.74 -4.43 10.60
CA PRO A 44 15.12 -3.39 9.65
C PRO A 44 15.88 -3.94 8.43
N CYS A 45 15.84 -3.20 7.31
CA CYS A 45 16.58 -3.53 6.09
C CYS A 45 18.10 -3.58 6.37
N ILE A 46 18.79 -4.55 5.78
CA ILE A 46 20.26 -4.69 5.87
C ILE A 46 20.98 -4.47 4.54
N CYS A 47 20.24 -4.08 3.48
CA CYS A 47 20.84 -3.73 2.20
C CYS A 47 21.81 -2.56 2.39
N THR A 48 22.98 -2.67 1.80
CA THR A 48 24.04 -1.65 1.83
C THR A 48 23.99 -0.68 0.65
N ASP A 49 23.06 -0.94 -0.26
CA ASP A 49 22.98 -0.36 -1.60
C ASP A 49 21.85 0.66 -1.69
#